data_AF-A0A062X3B4-F1
#
_entry.id   AF-A0A062X3B4-F1
#
_cell.length_a   1.000
_cell.length_b   1.000
_cell.length_c   1.000
_cell.angle_alpha   90.00
_cell.angle_beta   90.00
_cell.angle_gamma   90.00
#
_symmetry.space_group_name_H-M   'P 1'
#
loop_
_entity.id
_entity.type
_entity.pdbx_description
1 polymer ?
#
loop_
_entity_poly.entity_id
_entity_poly.type
_entity_poly.pdbx_seq_one_letter_code
_entity_poly.pdbx_strand_id
1 'polypeptide(L)'
;MARAAALEDRLFATAPPPTRGREHGAFGRTVRGEWVTADLVGPSNLRLFLGVLDRPLEPAQLGAYRRQRGAASRDFDRLQVAVGRRLMVVVARGTDREPDWVEVTGHLGPPQAGEV
;
A
#
# COMPACT_ATOMS: atom_id res chain seq x y z
N MET A 1 -6.78 -20.35 14.27
CA MET A 1 -5.99 -19.12 13.97
C MET A 1 -4.67 -19.41 13.25
N ALA A 2 -3.92 -20.47 13.57
CA ALA A 2 -2.61 -20.77 12.95
C ALA A 2 -2.60 -20.84 11.40
N ARG A 3 -3.65 -21.39 10.78
CA ARG A 3 -3.76 -21.49 9.31
C ARG A 3 -3.84 -20.12 8.61
N ALA A 4 -4.52 -19.15 9.23
CA ALA A 4 -4.67 -17.82 8.64
C ALA A 4 -3.33 -17.06 8.67
N ALA A 5 -2.62 -17.10 9.79
CA ALA A 5 -1.29 -16.50 9.90
C ALA A 5 -0.30 -17.10 8.88
N ALA A 6 -0.27 -18.43 8.76
CA ALA A 6 0.59 -19.12 7.78
C ALA A 6 0.24 -18.75 6.32
N LEU A 7 -1.04 -18.54 6.00
CA LEU A 7 -1.46 -18.07 4.68
C LEU A 7 -0.97 -16.64 4.42
N GLU A 8 -1.10 -15.75 5.40
CA GLU A 8 -0.65 -14.37 5.28
C GLU A 8 0.87 -14.27 5.11
N ASP A 9 1.64 -15.07 5.85
CA ASP A 9 3.10 -15.14 5.70
C ASP A 9 3.48 -15.68 4.32
N ARG A 10 2.76 -16.69 3.83
CA ARG A 10 2.95 -17.22 2.48
C ARG A 10 2.64 -16.17 1.42
N LEU A 11 1.55 -15.40 1.57
CA LEU A 11 1.21 -14.31 0.65
C LEU A 11 2.34 -13.28 0.55
N PHE A 12 2.92 -12.88 1.69
CA PHE A 12 4.08 -11.97 1.69
C PHE A 12 5.31 -12.61 1.03
N ALA A 13 5.62 -13.86 1.35
CA ALA A 13 6.78 -14.57 0.81
C ALA A 13 6.71 -14.73 -0.72
N THR A 14 5.50 -14.93 -1.26
CA THR A 14 5.27 -15.09 -2.70
C THR A 14 5.00 -13.79 -3.45
N ALA A 15 4.78 -12.67 -2.75
CA ALA A 15 4.61 -11.38 -3.40
C ALA A 15 5.91 -10.91 -4.06
N PRO A 16 5.85 -10.19 -5.20
CA PRO A 16 7.03 -9.69 -5.90
C PRO A 16 7.96 -8.93 -4.94
N PRO A 17 9.25 -9.31 -4.86
CA PRO A 17 10.20 -8.58 -4.04
C PRO A 17 10.45 -7.18 -4.64
N PRO A 18 10.76 -6.17 -3.81
CA PRO A 18 11.15 -4.87 -4.31
C PRO A 18 12.36 -4.98 -5.23
N THR A 19 12.35 -4.22 -6.32
CA THR A 19 13.52 -4.07 -7.19
C THR A 19 14.66 -3.43 -6.39
N ARG A 20 15.91 -3.89 -6.57
CA ARG A 20 17.08 -3.34 -5.87
C ARG A 20 17.12 -1.81 -6.01
N GLY A 21 17.23 -1.09 -4.89
CA GLY A 21 17.23 0.37 -4.84
C GLY A 21 15.85 1.04 -4.75
N ARG A 22 14.77 0.26 -4.75
CA ARG A 22 13.39 0.73 -4.49
C ARG A 22 12.78 -0.09 -3.36
N GLU A 23 13.24 0.12 -2.13
CA GLU A 23 12.59 -0.51 -0.98
C GLU A 23 11.22 0.13 -0.76
N HIS A 24 10.20 -0.72 -0.67
CA HIS A 24 8.82 -0.28 -0.47
C HIS A 24 8.54 -0.31 1.03
N GLY A 25 8.30 0.85 1.63
CA GLY A 25 8.08 1.00 3.07
C GLY A 25 6.76 1.69 3.39
N ALA A 26 5.98 1.15 4.32
CA ALA A 26 4.76 1.77 4.84
C ALA A 26 4.60 1.46 6.33
N PHE A 27 4.29 2.45 7.19
CA PHE A 27 4.13 2.25 8.65
C PHE A 27 5.34 1.56 9.33
N GLY A 28 6.57 1.84 8.87
CA GLY A 28 7.78 1.15 9.34
C GLY A 28 7.77 -0.36 9.02
N ARG A 29 7.07 -0.78 7.97
CA ARG A 29 6.97 -2.17 7.49
C ARG A 29 7.48 -2.28 6.07
N THR A 30 8.10 -3.41 5.77
CA THR A 30 8.48 -3.74 4.40
C THR A 30 7.24 -4.15 3.63
N VAL A 31 7.06 -3.61 2.44
CA VAL A 31 5.98 -3.97 1.52
C VAL A 31 6.57 -4.76 0.35
N ARG A 32 5.93 -5.87 -0.01
CA ARG A 32 6.21 -6.61 -1.25
C ARG A 32 5.02 -6.51 -2.18
N GLY A 33 5.25 -6.35 -3.47
CA GLY A 33 4.20 -6.06 -4.42
C GLY A 33 4.75 -5.40 -5.68
N GLU A 34 3.89 -5.22 -6.67
CA GLU A 34 4.26 -4.68 -7.97
C GLU A 34 3.19 -3.73 -8.50
N TRP A 35 3.63 -2.78 -9.31
CA TRP A 35 2.77 -1.91 -10.09
C TRP A 35 2.33 -2.62 -11.36
N VAL A 36 1.03 -2.60 -11.62
CA VAL A 36 0.43 -3.09 -12.86
C VAL A 36 -0.34 -1.97 -13.54
N THR A 37 -0.35 -1.97 -14.86
CA THR A 37 -1.29 -1.13 -15.62
C THR A 37 -2.69 -1.73 -15.49
N ALA A 38 -3.68 -0.91 -15.17
CA ALA A 38 -5.06 -1.34 -15.04
C ALA A 38 -5.85 -1.03 -16.33
N ASP A 39 -5.48 -1.69 -17.43
CA ASP A 39 -6.02 -1.51 -18.79
C ASP A 39 -7.03 -2.60 -19.20
N LEU A 40 -7.67 -3.25 -18.22
CA LEU A 40 -8.51 -4.44 -18.40
C LEU A 40 -9.70 -4.29 -19.38
N VAL A 41 -10.14 -3.06 -19.67
CA VAL A 41 -11.28 -2.76 -20.57
C VAL A 41 -10.85 -1.95 -21.79
N GLY A 42 -9.67 -1.32 -21.75
CA GLY A 42 -9.15 -0.43 -22.78
C GLY A 42 -7.95 0.35 -22.27
N PRO A 43 -7.22 1.05 -23.15
CA PRO A 43 -6.05 1.84 -22.75
C PRO A 43 -6.42 2.80 -21.62
N SER A 44 -5.71 2.69 -20.49
CA SER A 44 -5.94 3.53 -19.33
C SER A 44 -4.60 4.06 -18.81
N ASN A 45 -4.61 5.30 -18.35
CA ASN A 45 -3.49 5.89 -17.61
C ASN A 45 -3.64 5.59 -16.11
N LEU A 46 -4.08 4.37 -15.79
CA LEU A 46 -4.28 3.89 -14.42
C LEU A 46 -3.16 2.91 -14.08
N ARG A 47 -2.47 3.18 -12.97
CA ARG A 47 -1.52 2.25 -12.36
C ARG A 47 -2.09 1.77 -11.03
N LEU A 48 -2.06 0.46 -10.83
CA LEU A 48 -2.48 -0.21 -9.60
C LEU A 48 -1.26 -0.84 -8.95
N PHE A 49 -1.02 -0.57 -7.68
CA PHE A 49 -0.10 -1.34 -6.86
C PHE A 49 -0.88 -2.27 -5.96
N LEU A 50 -0.52 -3.55 -5.95
CA LEU A 50 -1.01 -4.50 -4.95
C LEU A 50 0.18 -4.98 -4.12
N GLY A 51 0.15 -4.65 -2.83
CA GLY A 51 1.21 -4.96 -1.89
C GLY A 51 0.76 -5.72 -0.64
N VAL A 52 1.71 -6.39 -0.02
CA VAL A 52 1.58 -7.13 1.23
C VAL A 52 2.66 -6.67 2.20
N LEU A 53 2.29 -6.38 3.44
CA LEU A 53 3.21 -5.99 4.52
C LEU A 53 3.87 -7.23 5.15
N ASP A 54 5.14 -7.11 5.55
CA ASP A 54 5.90 -8.16 6.24
C ASP A 54 5.25 -8.58 7.57
N ARG A 55 4.61 -7.64 8.27
CA ARG A 55 3.87 -7.86 9.51
C ARG A 55 2.51 -7.16 9.45
N PRO A 56 1.48 -7.70 10.12
CA PRO A 56 0.19 -7.04 10.19
C PRO A 56 0.29 -5.72 10.96
N LEU A 57 -0.53 -4.76 10.54
CA LEU A 57 -0.80 -3.55 11.31
C LEU A 57 -1.65 -3.88 12.52
N GLU A 58 -1.34 -3.20 13.63
CA GLU A 58 -2.13 -3.26 14.84
C GLU A 58 -3.49 -2.58 14.64
N PRO A 59 -4.55 -3.02 15.35
CA PRO A 59 -5.88 -2.39 15.27
C PRO A 59 -5.84 -0.87 15.51
N ALA A 60 -4.96 -0.41 16.40
CA ALA A 60 -4.76 1.00 16.68
C ALA A 60 -4.20 1.77 15.47
N GLN A 61 -3.20 1.22 14.77
CA GLN A 61 -2.63 1.81 13.56
C GLN A 61 -3.68 1.89 12.43
N LEU A 62 -4.43 0.81 12.20
CA LEU A 62 -5.53 0.79 11.23
C LEU A 62 -6.63 1.80 11.58
N GLY A 63 -7.00 1.89 12.86
CA GLY A 63 -8.00 2.84 13.33
C GLY A 63 -7.57 4.28 13.10
N ALA A 64 -6.31 4.60 13.38
CA ALA A 64 -5.73 5.92 13.12
C ALA A 64 -5.72 6.25 11.63
N TYR A 65 -5.21 5.35 10.78
CA TYR A 65 -5.21 5.50 9.34
C TYR A 65 -6.63 5.73 8.77
N ARG A 66 -7.62 4.94 9.21
CA ARG A 66 -9.02 5.09 8.76
C ARG A 66 -9.62 6.45 9.13
N ARG A 67 -9.37 6.94 10.36
CA ARG A 67 -9.83 8.27 10.79
C ARG A 67 -9.21 9.37 9.94
N GLN A 68 -7.91 9.27 9.67
CA GLN A 68 -7.22 10.25 8.84
C GLN A 68 -7.73 10.22 7.39
N ARG A 69 -7.87 9.04 6.79
CA ARG A 69 -8.41 8.91 5.43
C ARG A 69 -9.82 9.48 5.32
N GLY A 70 -10.69 9.22 6.32
CA GLY A 70 -12.03 9.79 6.36
C GLY A 70 -12.04 11.32 6.43
N ALA A 71 -11.07 11.91 7.13
CA ALA A 71 -10.90 13.36 7.20
C ALA A 71 -10.26 13.97 5.94
N ALA A 72 -9.45 13.21 5.21
CA ALA A 72 -8.66 13.66 4.07
C ALA A 72 -9.28 13.30 2.71
N SER A 73 -10.45 12.65 2.64
CA SER A 73 -11.02 12.15 1.39
C SER A 73 -11.26 13.27 0.38
N ARG A 74 -10.37 13.40 -0.59
CA ARG A 74 -10.57 14.16 -1.82
C ARG A 74 -10.73 13.12 -2.93
N ASP A 75 -11.96 12.88 -3.34
CA ASP A 75 -12.29 11.89 -4.39
C ASP A 75 -11.59 12.17 -5.75
N PHE A 76 -10.93 13.32 -5.86
CA PHE A 76 -10.17 13.80 -7.02
C PHE A 76 -8.64 13.66 -6.90
N ASP A 77 -8.11 13.09 -5.80
CA ASP A 77 -6.67 12.93 -5.65
C ASP A 77 -6.10 11.97 -6.71
N ARG A 78 -5.00 12.38 -7.36
CA ARG A 78 -4.35 11.56 -8.41
C ARG A 78 -3.88 10.22 -7.87
N LEU A 79 -3.61 10.12 -6.58
CA LEU A 79 -3.16 8.91 -5.91
C LEU A 79 -4.11 8.56 -4.77
N GLN A 80 -4.65 7.35 -4.78
CA GLN A 80 -5.50 6.83 -3.72
C GLN A 80 -4.82 5.63 -3.08
N VAL A 81 -4.67 5.67 -1.76
CA VAL A 81 -4.03 4.59 -1.00
C VAL A 81 -5.05 3.97 -0.07
N ALA A 82 -5.16 2.64 -0.10
CA ALA A 82 -6.00 1.84 0.77
C ALA A 82 -5.16 0.79 1.51
N VAL A 83 -5.17 0.84 2.84
CA VAL A 83 -4.43 -0.12 3.66
C VAL A 83 -5.38 -0.89 4.58
N GLY A 84 -5.33 -2.21 4.46
CA GLY A 84 -5.93 -3.17 5.37
C GLY A 84 -4.90 -3.70 6.37
N ARG A 85 -5.24 -4.78 7.09
CA ARG A 85 -4.34 -5.36 8.11
C ARG A 85 -2.97 -5.73 7.57
N ARG A 86 -2.91 -6.29 6.36
CA ARG A 86 -1.66 -6.70 5.70
C ARG A 86 -1.60 -6.34 4.22
N LEU A 87 -2.74 -6.01 3.61
CA LEU A 87 -2.84 -5.66 2.20
C LEU A 87 -2.78 -4.15 2.03
N MET A 88 -2.06 -3.72 1.01
CA MET A 88 -1.97 -2.35 0.57
C MET A 88 -2.37 -2.30 -0.90
N VAL A 89 -3.27 -1.38 -1.23
CA VAL A 89 -3.69 -1.11 -2.61
C VAL A 89 -3.45 0.36 -2.89
N VAL A 90 -2.79 0.65 -3.99
CA VAL A 90 -2.59 2.03 -4.45
C VAL A 90 -3.14 2.16 -5.85
N VAL A 91 -3.92 3.19 -6.10
CA VAL A 91 -4.46 3.52 -7.42
C VAL A 91 -3.93 4.89 -7.80
N ALA A 92 -3.14 4.95 -8.86
CA ALA A 92 -2.66 6.19 -9.45
C ALA A 92 -3.40 6.46 -10.75
N ARG A 93 -3.96 7.67 -10.90
CA ARG A 93 -4.78 8.10 -12.03
C ARG A 93 -4.07 9.15 -12.87
N GLY A 94 -4.17 9.02 -14.18
CA GLY A 94 -3.63 10.01 -15.12
C GLY A 94 -2.10 9.98 -15.22
N THR A 95 -1.47 8.84 -14.94
CA THR A 95 -0.02 8.64 -15.03
C THR A 95 0.31 7.39 -15.82
N ASP A 96 1.32 7.48 -16.68
CA ASP A 96 1.95 6.37 -17.39
C ASP A 96 3.14 5.78 -16.61
N ARG A 97 3.59 6.46 -15.54
CA ARG A 97 4.71 6.06 -14.69
C ARG A 97 4.25 5.58 -13.32
N GLU A 98 5.04 4.68 -12.75
CA GLU A 98 4.94 4.25 -11.35
C GLU A 98 5.20 5.45 -10.43
N PRO A 99 4.30 5.78 -9.50
CA PRO A 99 4.54 6.80 -8.49
C PRO A 99 5.72 6.46 -7.59
N ASP A 100 6.44 7.49 -7.14
CA ASP A 100 7.51 7.35 -6.16
C ASP A 100 6.95 7.00 -4.77
N TRP A 101 7.68 6.19 -4.00
CA TRP A 101 7.22 5.78 -2.66
C TRP A 101 7.05 6.92 -1.67
N VAL A 102 7.81 8.01 -1.83
CA VAL A 102 7.63 9.23 -1.05
C VAL A 102 6.23 9.81 -1.27
N GLU A 103 5.74 9.79 -2.52
CA GLU A 103 4.39 10.27 -2.84
C GLU A 103 3.34 9.34 -2.21
N VAL A 104 3.49 8.03 -2.34
CA VAL A 104 2.54 7.07 -1.77
C VAL A 104 2.47 7.14 -0.25
N THR A 105 3.62 7.20 0.43
CA THR A 105 3.69 7.28 1.90
C THR A 105 3.16 8.61 2.44
N GLY A 106 3.28 9.71 1.67
CA GLY A 106 2.66 10.99 2.01
C GLY A 106 1.14 10.91 2.21
N HIS A 107 0.47 9.93 1.61
CA HIS A 107 -0.97 9.69 1.75
C HIS A 107 -1.34 8.76 2.93
N LEU A 108 -0.34 8.17 3.61
CA LEU A 108 -0.55 7.32 4.79
C LEU A 108 -0.64 8.09 6.10
N GLY A 109 -0.19 9.36 6.09
CA GLY A 109 -0.12 10.24 7.23
C GLY A 109 1.22 10.25 7.95
N PRO A 110 1.39 11.15 8.94
CA PRO A 110 2.64 11.24 9.68
C PRO A 110 2.90 9.93 10.43
N PRO A 111 4.17 9.49 10.52
CA PRO A 111 4.53 8.34 11.33
C PRO A 111 4.07 8.55 12.77
N GLN A 112 3.45 7.54 13.37
CA GLN A 112 3.00 7.63 14.75
C GLN A 112 4.20 7.46 15.69
N ALA A 113 4.22 8.21 16.79
CA ALA A 113 5.28 8.11 17.79
C ALA A 113 5.41 6.65 18.28
N GLY A 114 6.57 6.03 18.03
CA GLY A 114 6.86 4.64 18.40
C GLY A 114 7.00 3.65 17.23
N GLU A 115 6.82 4.06 15.98
CA GLU A 115 7.22 3.26 14.80
C GLU A 115 8.74 3.33 14.60
N VAL A 116 9.48 2.45 15.29
CA VAL A 116 10.88 2.09 14.97
C VAL A 116 10.91 0.68 14.42
#